data_AF-A4X8W1-F1
#
_entry.id   AF-A4X8W1-F1
#
_cell.length_a   1.000
_cell.length_b   1.000
_cell.length_c   1.000
_cell.angle_alpha   90.00
_cell.angle_beta   90.00
_cell.angle_gamma   90.00
#
_symmetry.space_group_name_H-M   'P 1'
#
loop_
_entity.id
_entity.type
_entity.pdbx_description
1 polymer ?
#
loop_
_entity_poly.entity_id
_entity_poly.type
_entity_poly.pdbx_seq_one_letter_code
_entity_poly.pdbx_strand_id
1 'polypeptide(L)'
;MQTQPPTRAAFRRVSRGTAAFLMAGAWATLGYGLLLSAPNQQEWHDLEAGGRFAANLAVYLPYYILTLPVAIAVILGLLWMHGPTSTLLTLTSITIAGFVYWITVHDVILVAQPQLGTSIKWCIAADIAAVVALFTGWLTGPQKQP
;
A
#
# COMPACT_ATOMS: atom_id res chain seq x y z
N MET A 1 -21.90 26.93 -14.18
CA MET A 1 -20.54 26.32 -14.20
C MET A 1 -19.64 27.15 -13.28
N GLN A 2 -19.48 26.74 -12.01
CA GLN A 2 -18.55 27.40 -11.08
C GLN A 2 -17.13 26.87 -11.36
N THR A 3 -16.28 27.73 -11.92
CA THR A 3 -14.85 27.48 -12.11
C THR A 3 -14.16 27.54 -10.74
N GLN A 4 -13.66 26.39 -10.26
CA GLN A 4 -12.84 26.37 -9.05
C GLN A 4 -11.58 27.24 -9.25
N PRO A 5 -11.13 27.97 -8.21
CA PRO A 5 -9.91 28.77 -8.29
C PRO A 5 -8.69 27.86 -8.58
N PRO A 6 -7.76 28.30 -9.47
CA PRO A 6 -6.68 27.46 -10.01
C PRO A 6 -5.75 26.87 -8.94
N THR A 7 -5.62 27.55 -7.79
CA THR A 7 -4.82 27.11 -6.64
C THR A 7 -5.36 25.87 -5.95
N ARG A 8 -6.69 25.64 -5.92
CA ARG A 8 -7.30 24.49 -5.24
C ARG A 8 -7.23 23.21 -6.08
N ALA A 9 -7.37 23.34 -7.40
CA ALA A 9 -7.20 22.22 -8.32
C ALA A 9 -5.74 21.71 -8.33
N ALA A 10 -4.78 22.64 -8.28
CA ALA A 10 -3.36 22.30 -8.16
C ALA A 10 -3.06 21.58 -6.83
N PHE A 11 -3.60 22.06 -5.70
CA PHE A 11 -3.39 21.42 -4.40
C PHE A 11 -3.91 19.97 -4.35
N ARG A 12 -5.11 19.71 -4.88
CA ARG A 12 -5.65 18.33 -4.96
C ARG A 12 -4.82 17.42 -5.87
N ARG A 13 -4.21 17.99 -6.92
CA ARG A 13 -3.31 17.23 -7.80
C ARG A 13 -2.05 16.84 -7.04
N VAL A 14 -1.45 17.77 -6.31
CA VAL A 14 -0.25 17.52 -5.51
C VAL A 14 -0.54 16.48 -4.43
N SER A 15 -1.61 16.65 -3.64
CA SER A 15 -1.92 15.74 -2.54
C SER A 15 -2.20 14.30 -3.01
N ARG A 16 -2.89 14.13 -4.14
CA ARG A 16 -3.13 12.81 -4.75
C ARG A 16 -1.86 12.19 -5.30
N GLY A 17 -1.02 12.98 -5.97
CA GLY A 17 0.29 12.51 -6.44
C GLY A 17 1.16 12.05 -5.27
N THR A 18 1.19 12.82 -4.19
CA THR A 18 1.87 12.43 -2.94
C THR A 18 1.29 11.15 -2.36
N ALA A 19 -0.04 11.01 -2.29
CA ALA A 19 -0.67 9.78 -1.80
C ALA A 19 -0.31 8.55 -2.65
N ALA A 20 -0.39 8.65 -3.98
CA ALA A 20 -0.03 7.56 -4.88
C ALA A 20 1.45 7.19 -4.73
N PHE A 21 2.34 8.17 -4.58
CA PHE A 21 3.76 7.94 -4.36
C PHE A 21 4.05 7.26 -3.01
N LEU A 22 3.34 7.68 -1.95
CA LEU A 22 3.43 7.06 -0.63
C LEU A 22 2.89 5.63 -0.64
N MET A 23 1.79 5.35 -1.35
CA MET A 23 1.27 3.98 -1.53
C MET A 23 2.25 3.10 -2.31
N ALA A 24 2.87 3.63 -3.36
CA ALA A 24 3.92 2.92 -4.09
C ALA A 24 5.10 2.60 -3.17
N GLY A 25 5.52 3.55 -2.33
CA GLY A 25 6.55 3.36 -1.32
C GLY A 25 6.16 2.32 -0.27
N ALA A 26 4.91 2.34 0.21
CA ALA A 26 4.38 1.36 1.15
C ALA A 26 4.41 -0.05 0.55
N TRP A 27 3.99 -0.21 -0.71
CA TRP A 27 4.04 -1.49 -1.40
C TRP A 27 5.48 -1.96 -1.65
N ALA A 28 6.36 -1.05 -2.09
CA ALA A 28 7.76 -1.37 -2.37
C ALA A 28 8.54 -1.74 -1.10
N THR A 29 8.31 -1.07 0.03
CA THR A 29 8.93 -1.42 1.33
C THR A 29 8.48 -2.79 1.79
N LEU A 30 7.21 -3.13 1.61
CA LEU A 30 6.68 -4.46 1.90
C LEU A 30 7.31 -5.52 0.96
N GLY A 31 7.42 -5.23 -0.33
CA GLY A 31 8.12 -6.06 -1.31
C GLY A 31 9.60 -6.28 -0.98
N TYR A 32 10.29 -5.24 -0.50
CA TYR A 32 11.67 -5.35 -0.03
C TYR A 32 11.78 -6.30 1.17
N GLY A 33 10.84 -6.19 2.13
CA GLY A 33 10.75 -7.10 3.27
C GLY A 33 10.52 -8.56 2.86
N LEU A 34 9.71 -8.81 1.82
CA LEU A 34 9.36 -10.17 1.39
C LEU A 34 10.39 -10.81 0.46
N LEU A 35 10.91 -10.06 -0.52
CA LEU A 35 11.68 -10.59 -1.64
C LEU A 35 13.18 -10.36 -1.53
N LEU A 36 13.60 -9.25 -0.94
CA LEU A 36 15.01 -8.83 -0.90
C LEU A 36 15.65 -9.08 0.47
N SER A 37 14.86 -9.28 1.51
CA SER A 37 15.35 -9.62 2.85
C SER A 37 15.68 -11.11 2.92
N ALA A 38 16.92 -11.44 3.24
CA ALA A 38 17.36 -12.82 3.36
C ALA A 38 16.61 -13.53 4.51
N PRO A 39 15.93 -14.66 4.25
CA PRO A 39 15.36 -15.47 5.32
C PRO A 39 16.45 -15.99 6.24
N ASN A 40 16.14 -16.10 7.54
CA ASN A 40 17.00 -16.86 8.43
C ASN A 40 17.00 -18.32 7.98
N GLN A 41 18.11 -18.78 7.42
CA GLN A 41 18.22 -20.10 6.80
C GLN A 41 17.92 -21.24 7.78
N GLN A 42 18.19 -21.04 9.07
CA GLN A 42 17.94 -22.03 10.11
C GLN A 42 16.43 -22.25 10.29
N GLU A 43 15.69 -21.17 10.57
CA GLU A 43 14.23 -21.22 10.74
C GLU A 43 13.49 -21.58 9.44
N TRP A 44 14.03 -21.14 8.30
CA TRP A 44 13.49 -21.48 6.99
C TRP A 44 13.68 -22.95 6.63
N HIS A 45 14.69 -23.62 7.17
CA HIS A 45 14.88 -25.07 7.03
C HIS A 45 14.06 -25.88 8.04
N ASP A 46 13.84 -25.33 9.24
CA ASP A 46 12.98 -25.93 10.26
C ASP A 46 11.49 -25.89 9.86
N LEU A 47 11.12 -24.97 8.98
CA LEU A 47 9.88 -25.06 8.22
C LEU A 47 9.94 -26.30 7.31
N GLU A 48 9.27 -27.38 7.76
CA GLU A 48 9.03 -28.57 6.94
C GLU A 48 8.53 -28.17 5.54
N ALA A 49 8.69 -29.05 4.55
CA ALA A 49 8.31 -28.76 3.16
C ALA A 49 6.86 -28.21 3.02
N GLY A 50 5.95 -28.62 3.92
CA GLY A 50 4.59 -28.08 4.01
C GLY A 50 4.52 -26.61 4.48
N GLY A 51 5.35 -26.20 5.44
CA GLY A 51 5.40 -24.81 5.94
C GLY A 51 5.93 -23.84 4.89
N ARG A 52 6.97 -24.23 4.13
CA ARG A 52 7.51 -23.42 3.03
C ARG A 52 6.51 -23.29 1.87
N PHE A 53 5.78 -24.36 1.57
CA PHE A 53 4.72 -24.33 0.57
C PHE A 53 3.55 -23.45 0.98
N ALA A 54 3.11 -23.55 2.24
CA ALA A 54 2.07 -22.70 2.81
C ALA A 54 2.47 -21.22 2.81
N ALA A 55 3.70 -20.89 3.18
CA ALA A 55 4.25 -19.53 3.12
C ALA A 55 4.21 -18.95 1.69
N ASN A 56 4.64 -19.74 0.70
CA ASN A 56 4.59 -19.33 -0.71
C ASN A 56 3.15 -19.09 -1.21
N LEU A 57 2.21 -19.96 -0.84
CA LEU A 57 0.81 -19.84 -1.26
C LEU A 57 0.04 -18.74 -0.51
N ALA A 58 0.27 -18.57 0.79
CA ALA A 58 -0.51 -17.68 1.63
C ALA A 58 0.02 -16.24 1.64
N VAL A 59 1.29 -16.01 1.30
CA VAL A 59 1.91 -14.67 1.36
C VAL A 59 2.49 -14.24 0.02
N TYR A 60 3.39 -15.02 -0.58
CA TYR A 60 4.06 -14.60 -1.82
C TYR A 60 3.09 -14.55 -3.00
N LEU A 61 2.25 -15.56 -3.18
CA LEU A 61 1.31 -15.62 -4.30
C LEU A 61 0.27 -14.47 -4.26
N PRO A 62 -0.39 -14.17 -3.13
CA PRO A 62 -1.24 -12.98 -3.01
C PRO A 62 -0.48 -11.68 -3.22
N TYR A 63 0.77 -11.56 -2.74
CA TYR A 63 1.60 -10.38 -3.01
C TYR A 63 1.80 -10.16 -4.52
N TYR A 64 2.15 -11.21 -5.28
CA TYR A 64 2.30 -11.10 -6.74
C TYR A 64 0.98 -10.75 -7.43
N ILE A 65 -0.13 -11.37 -7.02
CA ILE A 65 -1.46 -11.09 -7.57
C ILE A 65 -1.87 -9.64 -7.32
N LEU A 66 -1.61 -9.12 -6.11
CA LEU A 66 -1.97 -7.76 -5.71
C LEU A 66 -1.03 -6.69 -6.25
N THR A 67 0.22 -7.04 -6.57
CA THR A 67 1.20 -6.09 -7.11
C THR A 67 0.72 -5.44 -8.39
N LEU A 68 0.09 -6.19 -9.30
CA LEU A 68 -0.39 -5.67 -10.57
C LEU A 68 -1.57 -4.68 -10.40
N PRO A 69 -2.65 -5.01 -9.65
CA PRO A 69 -3.70 -4.07 -9.28
C PRO A 69 -3.18 -2.81 -8.57
N VAL A 70 -2.25 -2.96 -7.61
CA VAL A 70 -1.67 -1.83 -6.87
C VAL A 70 -0.86 -0.94 -7.81
N ALA A 71 -0.05 -1.51 -8.70
CA ALA A 71 0.70 -0.75 -9.69
C ALA A 71 -0.22 0.02 -10.64
N ILE A 72 -1.28 -0.63 -11.15
CA ILE A 72 -2.29 0.04 -11.99
C ILE A 72 -2.94 1.19 -11.22
N ALA A 73 -3.31 0.98 -9.95
CA ALA A 73 -3.92 2.00 -9.12
C ALA A 73 -3.03 3.22 -8.91
N VAL A 74 -1.75 3.00 -8.61
CA VAL A 74 -0.75 4.06 -8.47
C VAL A 74 -0.57 4.81 -9.78
N ILE A 75 -0.40 4.09 -10.91
CA ILE A 75 -0.23 4.69 -12.23
C ILE A 75 -1.46 5.52 -12.62
N LEU A 76 -2.67 4.99 -12.42
CA LEU A 76 -3.91 5.72 -12.67
C LEU A 76 -4.06 6.92 -11.73
N GLY A 77 -3.66 6.80 -10.46
CA GLY A 77 -3.65 7.90 -9.50
C GLY A 77 -2.68 9.02 -9.87
N LEU A 78 -1.56 8.69 -10.52
CA LEU A 78 -0.56 9.64 -11.01
C LEU A 78 -0.95 10.27 -12.36
N LEU A 79 -1.47 9.47 -13.30
CA LEU A 79 -1.72 9.88 -14.69
C LEU A 79 -3.16 10.38 -14.93
N TRP A 80 -4.16 9.84 -14.24
CA TRP A 80 -5.58 10.06 -14.56
C TRP A 80 -6.33 10.85 -13.47
N MET A 81 -6.90 11.99 -13.88
CA MET A 81 -7.51 12.96 -12.97
C MET A 81 -9.04 12.93 -12.91
N HIS A 82 -9.65 11.77 -13.17
CA HIS A 82 -11.11 11.64 -13.15
C HIS A 82 -11.63 11.32 -11.75
N GLY A 83 -12.87 11.74 -11.44
CA GLY A 83 -13.55 11.53 -10.16
C GLY A 83 -13.35 10.15 -9.47
N PRO A 84 -13.38 9.00 -10.18
CA PRO A 84 -13.24 7.68 -9.54
C PRO A 84 -11.84 7.34 -9.03
N THR A 85 -10.77 8.06 -9.40
CA THR A 85 -9.41 7.71 -8.92
C THR A 85 -9.23 7.88 -7.41
N SER A 86 -10.02 8.75 -6.76
CA SER A 86 -10.00 8.85 -5.29
C SER A 86 -10.51 7.57 -4.64
N THR A 87 -11.61 7.00 -5.13
CA THR A 87 -12.18 5.75 -4.62
C THR A 87 -11.22 4.59 -4.84
N LEU A 88 -10.56 4.58 -6.00
CA LEU A 88 -9.61 3.54 -6.36
C LEU A 88 -8.38 3.57 -5.44
N LEU A 89 -7.80 4.74 -5.17
CA LEU A 89 -6.68 4.89 -4.21
C LEU A 89 -7.09 4.50 -2.78
N THR A 90 -8.30 4.87 -2.34
CA THR A 90 -8.81 4.45 -1.02
C THR A 90 -8.96 2.92 -0.95
N LEU A 91 -9.50 2.29 -1.99
CA LEU A 91 -9.62 0.84 -2.07
C LEU A 91 -8.24 0.16 -2.05
N THR A 92 -7.26 0.74 -2.75
CA THR A 92 -5.87 0.26 -2.74
C THR A 92 -5.29 0.33 -1.33
N SER A 93 -5.43 1.45 -0.62
CA SER A 93 -4.97 1.56 0.78
C SER A 93 -5.61 0.50 1.69
N ILE A 94 -6.93 0.31 1.60
CA ILE A 94 -7.63 -0.74 2.37
C ILE A 94 -7.08 -2.12 2.03
N THR A 95 -6.79 -2.38 0.75
CA THR A 95 -6.22 -3.66 0.29
C THR A 95 -4.81 -3.85 0.85
N ILE A 96 -3.97 -2.81 0.85
CA ILE A 96 -2.62 -2.84 1.43
C ILE A 96 -2.71 -3.12 2.93
N ALA A 97 -3.54 -2.38 3.67
CA ALA A 97 -3.74 -2.57 5.10
C ALA A 97 -4.27 -3.98 5.43
N GLY A 98 -5.23 -4.48 4.64
CA GLY A 98 -5.76 -5.83 4.77
C GLY A 98 -4.70 -6.91 4.52
N PHE A 99 -3.83 -6.71 3.51
CA PHE A 99 -2.74 -7.62 3.23
C PHE A 99 -1.66 -7.60 4.32
N VAL A 100 -1.33 -6.41 4.84
CA VAL A 100 -0.43 -6.27 5.99
C VAL A 100 -1.00 -7.01 7.20
N TYR A 101 -2.28 -6.79 7.51
CA TYR A 101 -2.95 -7.47 8.61
C TYR A 101 -2.90 -9.00 8.42
N TRP A 102 -3.20 -9.47 7.21
CA TRP A 102 -3.11 -10.88 6.85
C TRP A 102 -1.72 -11.48 7.13
N ILE A 103 -0.64 -10.78 6.74
CA ILE A 103 0.74 -11.20 7.06
C ILE A 103 0.98 -11.23 8.57
N THR A 104 0.50 -10.23 9.31
CA THR A 104 0.72 -10.19 10.77
C THR A 104 0.01 -11.30 11.53
N VAL A 105 -1.10 -11.81 10.99
CA VAL A 105 -1.81 -12.97 11.55
C VAL A 105 -1.07 -14.28 11.24
N HIS A 106 -0.32 -14.35 10.14
CA HIS A 106 0.53 -15.49 9.76
C HIS A 106 1.96 -15.29 10.33
N ASP A 107 2.06 -15.39 11.66
CA ASP A 107 3.27 -15.17 12.46
C ASP A 107 4.51 -15.97 12.01
N VAL A 108 4.30 -17.15 11.43
CA VAL A 108 5.33 -18.09 10.96
C VAL A 108 6.38 -17.41 10.07
N ILE A 109 5.95 -16.52 9.17
CA ILE A 109 6.86 -15.80 8.27
C ILE A 109 7.63 -14.69 9.00
N LEU A 110 7.04 -14.09 10.03
CA LEU A 110 7.66 -13.01 10.79
C LEU A 110 8.80 -13.50 11.68
N VAL A 111 8.71 -14.73 12.18
CA VAL A 111 9.80 -15.37 12.93
C VAL A 111 10.96 -15.70 11.99
N ALA A 112 10.66 -16.30 10.82
CA ALA A 112 11.68 -16.63 9.83
C ALA A 112 12.32 -15.40 9.14
N GLN A 113 11.62 -14.26 9.08
CA GLN A 113 12.07 -13.00 8.48
C GLN A 113 11.81 -11.79 9.41
N PRO A 114 12.68 -11.53 10.41
CA PRO A 114 12.50 -10.40 11.33
C PRO A 114 12.57 -9.03 10.64
N GLN A 115 13.27 -8.95 9.50
CA GLN A 115 13.32 -7.74 8.67
C GLN A 115 11.95 -7.40 8.08
N LEU A 116 11.11 -8.40 7.79
CA LEU A 116 9.74 -8.19 7.32
C LEU A 116 8.90 -7.44 8.36
N GLY A 117 9.08 -7.74 9.65
CA GLY A 117 8.39 -7.01 10.72
C GLY A 117 8.73 -5.53 10.76
N THR A 118 9.97 -5.16 10.41
CA THR A 118 10.39 -3.76 10.29
C THR A 118 9.79 -3.12 9.04
N SER A 119 9.82 -3.81 7.91
CA SER A 119 9.20 -3.35 6.66
C SER A 119 7.69 -3.16 6.78
N ILE A 120 6.99 -4.01 7.54
CA ILE A 120 5.56 -3.85 7.83
C ILE A 120 5.29 -2.55 8.58
N LYS A 121 6.09 -2.21 9.60
CA LYS A 121 5.94 -0.94 10.33
C LYS A 121 6.09 0.27 9.41
N TRP A 122 7.09 0.24 8.53
CA TRP A 122 7.29 1.29 7.54
C TRP A 122 6.17 1.34 6.50
N CYS A 123 5.67 0.19 6.06
CA CYS A 123 4.53 0.08 5.16
C CYS A 123 3.27 0.72 5.79
N ILE A 124 2.95 0.38 7.04
CA ILE A 124 1.83 0.97 7.78
C ILE A 124 2.00 2.49 7.91
N ALA A 125 3.19 2.96 8.29
CA ALA A 125 3.47 4.39 8.42
C ALA A 125 3.29 5.14 7.08
N ALA A 126 3.77 4.55 5.98
CA ALA A 126 3.62 5.12 4.64
C ALA A 126 2.16 5.09 4.15
N ASP A 127 1.41 4.03 4.44
CA ASP A 127 -0.01 3.92 4.09
C ASP A 127 -0.86 4.92 4.88
N ILE A 128 -0.62 5.09 6.19
CA ILE A 128 -1.26 6.15 6.99
C ILE A 128 -0.95 7.53 6.42
N ALA A 129 0.31 7.80 6.06
CA ALA A 129 0.69 9.07 5.45
C ALA A 129 -0.03 9.29 4.11
N ALA A 130 -0.21 8.23 3.31
CA ALA A 130 -0.96 8.29 2.06
C ALA A 130 -2.45 8.62 2.30
N VAL A 131 -3.07 8.00 3.30
CA VAL A 131 -4.47 8.28 3.69
C VAL A 131 -4.61 9.72 4.17
N VAL A 132 -3.69 10.23 4.99
CA VAL A 132 -3.69 11.63 5.44
C VAL A 132 -3.53 12.59 4.25
N ALA A 133 -2.68 12.27 3.28
CA ALA A 133 -2.53 13.04 2.05
C ALA A 133 -3.81 13.04 1.18
N LEU A 134 -4.54 11.91 1.14
CA LEU A 134 -5.86 11.84 0.49
C LEU A 134 -6.90 12.68 1.23
N PHE A 135 -6.96 12.59 2.56
CA PHE A 135 -7.91 13.32 3.40
C PHE A 135 -7.70 14.83 3.35
N THR A 136 -6.45 15.30 3.38
CA THR A 136 -6.12 16.73 3.23
C THR A 136 -6.55 17.29 1.87
N GLY A 137 -6.41 16.49 0.79
CA GLY A 137 -6.96 16.82 -0.53
C GLY A 137 -8.48 16.74 -0.62
N TRP A 138 -9.13 16.04 0.30
CA TRP A 138 -10.60 15.94 0.40
C TRP A 138 -11.21 17.10 1.18
N LEU A 139 -10.62 17.44 2.34
CA LEU A 139 -11.05 18.56 3.19
C LEU A 139 -10.93 19.93 2.49
N THR A 140 -10.06 20.04 1.48
CA THR A 140 -9.94 21.23 0.62
C THR A 140 -10.94 21.24 -0.56
N GLY A 141 -11.83 20.24 -0.66
CA GLY A 141 -12.94 20.18 -1.61
C GLY A 141 -14.05 21.20 -1.29
N PRO A 142 -14.96 21.51 -2.24
CA PRO A 142 -15.92 22.59 -2.08
C PRO A 142 -16.83 22.33 -0.87
N GLN A 143 -16.78 23.21 0.13
CA GLN A 143 -17.92 23.39 1.03
C GLN A 143 -19.12 23.70 0.14
N LYS A 144 -20.11 22.81 0.13
CA LYS A 144 -21.45 23.20 -0.27
C LYS A 144 -21.85 24.32 0.69
N GLN A 145 -21.84 25.56 0.22
CA GLN A 145 -22.53 26.63 0.93
C GLN A 145 -24.01 26.24 0.99
N PRO A 146 -24.66 26.40 2.16
CA PRO A 146 -26.05 25.99 2.38
C PRO A 146 -27.03 26.69 1.45
#